data_AF-A0A7V8VA78-F1
#
_entry.id   AF-A0A7V8VA78-F1
#
_cell.length_a   1.000
_cell.length_b   1.000
_cell.length_c   1.000
_cell.angle_alpha   90.00
_cell.angle_beta   90.00
_cell.angle_gamma   90.00
#
_symmetry.space_group_name_H-M   'P 1'
#
loop_
_entity.id
_entity.type
_entity.pdbx_description
1 polymer ?
#
loop_
_entity_poly.entity_id
_entity_poly.type
_entity_poly.pdbx_seq_one_letter_code
_entity_poly.pdbx_strand_id
1 'polypeptide(L)'
;MQAISQLAGGLDLAALDIQRGRDHGLPDYNNLRDRYGLESVTSFAEISSDPEIQAKLEEVFGTVDNIDIFTGVLAEDHVPGSSAGELLHAIVGNQFERLRDGDRFFYTQDAFLQSEEVSRVIDLEEVTLANIIRWNTDVQNIQDNVFFEESVLILEAPEAGANVSVFVTQNFVTVVNNDNGQIISRQSQDEVSRVILVGSNTSADTVNLFMANGQGSLEHGIELYGCDSADDVLRLYGGLGHDDFVIGNGTASVNNNDVIFSDIESLEIATLLGRDTVDVEDDLPFDVIVRFWNNPLG
;
A
#
# COMPACT_ATOMS: atom_id res chain seq x y z
N MET A 1 -4.63 54.24 5.48
CA MET A 1 -5.58 53.12 5.34
C MET A 1 -5.59 52.73 3.86
N GLN A 2 -4.57 51.98 3.43
CA GLN A 2 -4.39 51.54 2.04
C GLN A 2 -3.38 50.39 2.07
N ALA A 3 -3.89 49.15 2.18
CA ALA A 3 -3.18 47.91 1.85
C ALA A 3 -4.08 46.68 2.06
N ILE A 4 -5.36 46.73 1.67
CA ILE A 4 -6.22 45.52 1.64
C ILE A 4 -6.98 45.50 0.32
N SER A 5 -6.25 45.45 -0.79
CA SER A 5 -6.88 45.20 -2.10
C SER A 5 -6.01 44.34 -3.04
N GLN A 6 -5.18 43.44 -2.51
CA GLN A 6 -4.37 42.52 -3.33
C GLN A 6 -4.47 41.03 -2.97
N LEU A 7 -5.39 40.61 -2.09
CA LEU A 7 -5.64 39.17 -1.87
C LEU A 7 -6.81 38.69 -2.74
N ALA A 8 -6.69 38.85 -4.06
CA ALA A 8 -7.63 38.34 -5.06
C ALA A 8 -7.02 37.16 -5.85
N GLY A 9 -6.22 36.32 -5.18
CA GLY A 9 -5.67 35.08 -5.69
C GLY A 9 -5.93 33.96 -4.69
N GLY A 10 -6.00 32.71 -5.16
CA GLY A 10 -6.08 31.54 -4.28
C GLY A 10 -4.90 31.53 -3.30
N LEU A 11 -5.17 31.21 -2.05
CA LEU A 11 -4.13 31.13 -1.01
C LEU A 11 -3.39 29.80 -1.13
N ASP A 12 -2.08 29.83 -0.92
CA ASP A 12 -1.24 28.63 -0.81
C ASP A 12 -1.23 28.18 0.66
N LEU A 13 -1.88 27.04 0.95
CA LEU A 13 -2.01 26.53 2.31
C LEU A 13 -0.66 26.14 2.92
N ALA A 14 0.23 25.52 2.14
CA ALA A 14 1.54 25.09 2.62
C ALA A 14 2.41 26.30 2.96
N ALA A 15 2.42 27.32 2.10
CA ALA A 15 3.12 28.58 2.39
C ALA A 15 2.56 29.28 3.63
N LEU A 16 1.23 29.24 3.82
CA LEU A 16 0.58 29.78 5.02
C LEU A 16 0.94 29.01 6.29
N ASP A 17 1.04 27.69 6.24
CA ASP A 17 1.38 26.88 7.41
C ASP A 17 2.85 27.07 7.82
N ILE A 18 3.76 27.18 6.85
CA ILE A 18 5.16 27.60 7.10
C ILE A 18 5.19 28.99 7.76
N GLN A 19 4.47 29.96 7.18
CA GLN A 19 4.46 31.32 7.71
C GLN A 19 3.80 31.41 9.10
N ARG A 20 2.80 30.57 9.38
CA ARG A 20 2.17 30.45 10.70
C ARG A 20 3.14 29.86 11.72
N GLY A 21 3.92 28.85 11.33
CA GLY A 21 4.97 28.30 12.18
C GLY A 21 5.99 29.36 12.60
N ARG A 22 6.43 30.18 11.65
CA ARG A 22 7.34 31.31 11.90
C ARG A 22 6.71 32.39 12.78
N ASP A 23 5.44 32.75 12.53
CA ASP A 23 4.69 33.74 13.33
C ASP A 23 4.50 33.27 14.79
N HIS A 24 4.25 31.98 14.99
CA HIS A 24 4.14 31.37 16.31
C HIS A 24 5.50 31.13 16.99
N GLY A 25 6.61 31.42 16.31
CA GLY A 25 7.96 31.19 16.83
C GLY A 25 8.25 29.72 17.10
N LEU A 26 7.74 28.82 16.26
CA LEU A 26 8.10 27.40 16.34
C LEU A 26 9.61 27.22 16.12
N PRO A 27 10.27 26.32 16.86
CA PRO A 27 11.66 25.96 16.58
C PRO A 27 11.82 25.41 15.16
N ASP A 28 13.04 25.49 14.63
CA ASP A 28 13.43 24.76 13.43
C ASP A 28 13.37 23.24 13.64
N TYR A 29 13.44 22.53 12.52
CA TYR A 29 13.37 21.07 12.45
C TYR A 29 14.34 20.38 13.42
N ASN A 30 15.63 20.71 13.39
CA ASN A 30 16.65 20.04 14.20
C ASN A 30 16.52 20.32 15.70
N ASN A 31 16.18 21.56 16.08
CA ASN A 31 15.89 21.91 17.47
C ASN A 31 14.64 21.18 17.97
N LEU A 32 13.65 20.94 17.11
CA LEU A 32 12.48 20.18 17.52
C LEU A 32 12.78 18.67 17.62
N ARG A 33 13.61 18.09 16.74
CA ARG A 33 14.11 16.72 16.90
C ARG A 33 14.74 16.50 18.28
N ASP A 34 15.68 17.37 18.65
CA ASP A 34 16.32 17.32 19.99
C ASP A 34 15.30 17.43 21.12
N ARG A 35 14.32 18.35 20.99
CA ARG A 35 13.27 18.54 21.99
C ARG A 35 12.40 17.29 22.23
N TYR A 36 12.19 16.49 21.19
CA TYR A 36 11.47 15.23 21.26
C TYR A 36 12.39 14.02 21.54
N GLY A 37 13.67 14.25 21.80
CA GLY A 37 14.65 13.21 22.14
C GLY A 37 15.16 12.42 20.93
N LEU A 38 15.00 12.97 19.73
CA LEU A 38 15.51 12.40 18.48
C LEU A 38 16.87 13.02 18.14
N GLU A 39 17.73 12.26 17.46
CA GLU A 39 19.02 12.78 16.99
C GLU A 39 18.79 13.84 15.91
N SER A 40 19.43 15.01 16.04
CA SER A 40 19.46 16.02 14.99
C SER A 40 20.15 15.45 13.75
N VAL A 41 19.58 15.72 12.58
CA VAL A 41 20.17 15.27 11.31
C VAL A 41 21.33 16.16 10.91
N THR A 42 22.31 15.60 10.19
CA THR A 42 23.48 16.33 9.70
C THR A 42 23.52 16.48 8.18
N SER A 43 22.60 15.82 7.46
CA SER A 43 22.51 15.85 6.01
C SER A 43 21.06 15.68 5.53
N PHE A 44 20.73 16.18 4.34
CA PHE A 44 19.38 16.03 3.77
C PHE A 44 19.03 14.57 3.46
N ALA A 45 20.03 13.72 3.22
CA ALA A 45 19.86 12.29 3.00
C ALA A 45 19.41 11.51 4.26
N GLU A 46 19.55 12.11 5.45
CA GLU A 46 18.99 11.55 6.69
C GLU A 46 17.51 11.92 6.89
N ILE A 47 16.97 12.83 6.07
CA ILE A 47 15.56 13.24 6.11
C ILE A 47 14.76 12.38 5.12
N SER A 48 15.19 12.31 3.87
CA SER A 48 14.47 11.59 2.81
C SER A 48 15.40 10.72 1.99
N SER A 49 14.90 9.56 1.57
CA SER A 49 15.54 8.67 0.60
C SER A 49 15.42 9.17 -0.85
N ASP A 50 14.51 10.11 -1.13
CA ASP A 50 14.29 10.67 -2.47
C ASP A 50 15.34 11.76 -2.81
N PRO A 51 16.22 11.53 -3.80
CA PRO A 51 17.24 12.50 -4.19
C PRO A 51 16.68 13.84 -4.70
N GLU A 52 15.46 13.85 -5.26
CA GLU A 52 14.82 15.08 -5.72
C GLU A 52 14.37 15.95 -4.54
N ILE A 53 13.82 15.33 -3.49
CA ILE A 53 13.46 16.02 -2.25
C ILE A 53 14.72 16.58 -1.58
N GLN A 54 15.79 15.77 -1.47
CA GLN A 54 17.06 16.21 -0.90
C GLN A 54 17.61 17.47 -1.60
N ALA A 55 17.65 17.45 -2.94
CA ALA A 55 18.15 18.56 -3.73
C ALA A 55 17.31 19.84 -3.55
N LYS A 56 15.98 19.71 -3.51
CA LYS A 56 15.05 20.84 -3.28
C LYS A 56 15.20 21.43 -1.88
N LEU A 57 15.38 20.60 -0.86
CA LEU A 57 15.62 21.07 0.51
C LEU A 57 16.95 21.85 0.60
N GLU A 58 18.01 21.34 -0.02
CA GLU A 58 19.30 22.01 -0.07
C GLU A 58 19.21 23.36 -0.80
N GLU A 59 18.52 23.41 -1.94
CA GLU A 59 18.32 24.64 -2.71
C GLU A 59 17.59 25.72 -1.90
N VAL A 60 16.56 25.34 -1.14
CA VAL A 60 15.70 26.29 -0.41
C VAL A 60 16.30 26.72 0.93
N PHE A 61 16.87 25.80 1.71
CA PHE A 61 17.27 26.05 3.09
C PHE A 61 18.79 26.18 3.28
N GLY A 62 19.60 25.63 2.37
CA GLY A 62 21.05 25.62 2.41
C GLY A 62 21.68 24.72 3.50
N THR A 63 21.07 24.64 4.69
CA THR A 63 21.45 23.74 5.77
C THR A 63 20.20 23.15 6.43
N VAL A 64 20.33 21.94 6.98
CA VAL A 64 19.29 21.23 7.71
C VAL A 64 18.78 22.00 8.94
N ASP A 65 19.61 22.86 9.53
CA ASP A 65 19.25 23.67 10.70
C ASP A 65 18.29 24.83 10.38
N ASN A 66 18.08 25.16 9.11
CA ASN A 66 17.19 26.24 8.68
C ASN A 66 15.79 25.76 8.29
N ILE A 67 15.55 24.44 8.30
CA ILE A 67 14.30 23.85 7.81
C ILE A 67 13.15 24.23 8.75
N ASP A 68 12.11 24.83 8.19
CA ASP A 68 10.85 25.04 8.91
C ASP A 68 10.21 23.69 9.24
N ILE A 69 9.71 23.55 10.47
CA ILE A 69 9.13 22.30 10.97
C ILE A 69 8.12 21.67 9.99
N PHE A 70 7.19 22.45 9.44
CA PHE A 70 6.13 21.93 8.56
C PHE A 70 6.71 21.28 7.31
N THR A 71 7.78 21.86 6.75
CA THR A 71 8.47 21.28 5.59
C THR A 71 9.30 20.06 6.00
N GLY A 72 10.02 20.15 7.11
CA GLY A 72 10.87 19.04 7.59
C GLY A 72 10.06 17.77 7.87
N VAL A 73 8.96 17.87 8.62
CA VAL A 73 8.14 16.71 8.98
C VAL A 73 7.41 16.06 7.80
N LEU A 74 7.15 16.82 6.73
CA LEU A 74 6.54 16.29 5.50
C LEU A 74 7.58 15.69 4.55
N ALA A 75 8.86 16.04 4.72
CA ALA A 75 9.94 15.52 3.92
C ALA A 75 10.54 14.22 4.48
N GLU A 76 10.27 13.91 5.75
CA GLU A 76 10.78 12.68 6.36
C GLU A 76 10.23 11.43 5.67
N ASP A 77 11.11 10.45 5.41
CA ASP A 77 10.67 9.11 5.06
C ASP A 77 9.73 8.57 6.15
N HIS A 78 8.64 7.93 5.74
CA HIS A 78 7.66 7.39 6.68
C HIS A 78 8.25 6.25 7.52
N VAL A 79 7.87 6.18 8.79
CA VAL A 79 8.16 4.98 9.60
C VAL A 79 7.23 3.83 9.18
N PRO A 80 7.66 2.56 9.28
CA PRO A 80 6.85 1.41 8.87
C PRO A 80 5.44 1.41 9.49
N GLY A 81 4.42 1.25 8.65
CA GLY A 81 3.01 1.24 9.07
C GLY A 81 2.43 2.61 9.43
N SER A 82 3.09 3.72 9.07
CA SER A 82 2.63 5.08 9.35
C SER A 82 2.68 5.96 8.09
N SER A 83 1.82 6.98 8.03
CA SER A 83 1.89 8.05 7.01
C SER A 83 2.73 9.25 7.47
N ALA A 84 3.60 9.02 8.46
CA ALA A 84 4.36 10.05 9.13
C ALA A 84 5.82 9.60 9.29
N GLY A 85 6.75 10.55 9.13
CA GLY A 85 8.12 10.36 9.54
C GLY A 85 8.30 10.37 11.06
N GLU A 86 9.52 10.09 11.50
CA GLU A 86 9.88 9.90 12.91
C GLU A 86 9.48 11.08 13.80
N LEU A 87 9.74 12.32 13.37
CA LEU A 87 9.47 13.50 14.18
C LEU A 87 7.96 13.76 14.27
N LEU A 88 7.24 13.69 13.15
CA LEU A 88 5.78 13.89 13.18
C LEU A 88 5.09 12.82 14.03
N HIS A 89 5.55 11.57 13.91
CA HIS A 89 5.05 10.46 14.71
C HIS A 89 5.24 10.73 16.21
N ALA A 90 6.43 11.20 16.62
CA ALA A 90 6.70 11.56 18.01
C ALA A 90 5.85 12.74 18.51
N ILE A 91 5.68 13.79 17.70
CA ILE A 91 4.86 14.97 18.03
C ILE A 91 3.40 14.57 18.25
N VAL A 92 2.82 13.85 17.29
CA VAL A 92 1.43 13.43 17.30
C VAL A 92 1.19 12.45 18.45
N GLY A 93 2.05 11.44 18.60
CA GLY A 93 1.97 10.47 19.69
C GLY A 93 1.97 11.16 21.06
N ASN A 94 2.94 12.03 21.32
CA ASN A 94 3.02 12.77 22.58
C ASN A 94 1.76 13.63 22.84
N GLN A 95 1.24 14.29 21.80
CA GLN A 95 0.06 15.14 21.93
C GLN A 95 -1.20 14.30 22.22
N PHE A 96 -1.40 13.18 21.54
CA PHE A 96 -2.56 12.31 21.76
C PHE A 96 -2.49 11.56 23.10
N GLU A 97 -1.31 11.14 23.54
CA GLU A 97 -1.12 10.58 24.89
C GLU A 97 -1.53 11.57 25.97
N ARG A 98 -1.10 12.83 25.87
CA ARG A 98 -1.48 13.87 26.82
C ARG A 98 -2.97 14.19 26.81
N LEU A 99 -3.61 14.16 25.63
CA LEU A 99 -5.05 14.34 25.51
C LEU A 99 -5.80 13.19 26.16
N ARG A 100 -5.37 11.94 25.93
CA ARG A 100 -5.95 10.74 26.53
C ARG A 100 -5.79 10.73 28.05
N ASP A 101 -4.55 10.81 28.53
CA ASP A 101 -4.21 10.62 29.94
C ASP A 101 -4.63 11.83 30.79
N GLY A 102 -4.70 13.02 30.18
CA GLY A 102 -5.15 14.25 30.81
C GLY A 102 -6.67 14.43 30.83
N ASP A 103 -7.42 13.61 30.10
CA ASP A 103 -8.88 13.70 30.05
C ASP A 103 -9.54 12.78 31.07
N ARG A 104 -10.10 13.37 32.13
CA ARG A 104 -10.86 12.66 33.14
C ARG A 104 -12.10 11.94 32.57
N PHE A 105 -12.60 12.41 31.44
CA PHE A 105 -13.76 11.86 30.75
C PHE A 105 -13.37 10.98 29.56
N PHE A 106 -12.09 10.62 29.43
CA PHE A 106 -11.68 9.66 28.43
C PHE A 106 -12.45 8.35 28.64
N TYR A 107 -12.93 7.73 27.55
CA TYR A 107 -13.99 6.73 27.64
C TYR A 107 -13.65 5.50 28.49
N THR A 108 -12.38 5.10 28.56
CA THR A 108 -11.91 3.98 29.40
C THR A 108 -11.87 4.31 30.90
N GLN A 109 -11.93 5.59 31.26
CA GLN A 109 -11.87 6.07 32.64
C GLN A 109 -13.19 6.68 33.13
N ASP A 110 -14.15 6.93 32.23
CA ASP A 110 -15.43 7.50 32.60
C ASP A 110 -16.37 6.48 33.25
N ALA A 111 -16.76 6.72 34.50
CA ALA A 111 -17.55 5.78 35.29
C ALA A 111 -18.95 5.52 34.73
N PHE A 112 -19.55 6.47 34.01
CA PHE A 112 -20.85 6.27 33.38
C PHE A 112 -20.71 5.42 32.12
N LEU A 113 -19.73 5.73 31.26
CA LEU A 113 -19.47 4.96 30.04
C LEU A 113 -19.04 3.50 30.34
N GLN A 114 -18.38 3.27 31.47
CA GLN A 114 -18.01 1.94 31.96
C GLN A 114 -19.11 1.24 32.77
N SER A 115 -20.31 1.82 32.86
CA SER A 115 -21.40 1.26 33.65
C SER A 115 -22.09 0.08 32.94
N GLU A 116 -22.70 -0.81 33.73
CA GLU A 116 -23.49 -1.94 33.20
C GLU A 116 -24.71 -1.47 32.38
N GLU A 117 -25.18 -0.25 32.59
CA GLU A 117 -26.26 0.33 31.79
C GLU A 117 -25.82 0.55 30.34
N VAL A 118 -24.62 1.10 30.14
CA VAL A 118 -24.07 1.36 28.80
C VAL A 118 -23.64 0.07 28.12
N SER A 119 -22.95 -0.83 28.83
CA SER A 119 -22.45 -2.08 28.26
C SER A 119 -23.56 -3.05 27.81
N ARG A 120 -24.79 -2.89 28.31
CA ARG A 120 -25.97 -3.64 27.84
C ARG A 120 -26.48 -3.17 26.48
N VAL A 121 -26.10 -1.97 26.05
CA VAL A 121 -26.57 -1.35 24.80
C VAL A 121 -25.48 -1.36 23.73
N ILE A 122 -24.23 -1.10 24.11
CA ILE A 122 -23.12 -0.98 23.18
C ILE A 122 -21.82 -1.42 23.85
N ASP A 123 -21.03 -2.22 23.13
CA ASP A 123 -19.66 -2.53 23.52
C ASP A 123 -18.73 -1.50 22.87
N LEU A 124 -18.25 -0.54 23.66
CA LEU A 124 -17.42 0.57 23.18
C LEU A 124 -16.05 0.12 22.67
N GLU A 125 -15.59 -1.09 23.00
CA GLU A 125 -14.32 -1.63 22.46
C GLU A 125 -14.49 -2.20 21.04
N GLU A 126 -15.72 -2.58 20.66
CA GLU A 126 -16.04 -3.18 19.37
C GLU A 126 -16.66 -2.18 18.37
N VAL A 127 -16.92 -0.94 18.79
CA VAL A 127 -17.46 0.10 17.88
C VAL A 127 -16.38 0.57 16.92
N THR A 128 -16.59 0.33 15.63
CA THR A 128 -15.77 0.88 14.56
C THR A 128 -16.46 2.07 13.86
N LEU A 129 -15.70 2.90 13.13
CA LEU A 129 -16.29 3.93 12.30
C LEU A 129 -17.13 3.33 11.15
N ALA A 130 -16.79 2.13 10.66
CA ALA A 130 -17.61 1.40 9.70
C ALA A 130 -19.00 1.05 10.27
N ASN A 131 -19.07 0.62 11.53
CA ASN A 131 -20.35 0.38 12.22
C ASN A 131 -21.20 1.66 12.24
N ILE A 132 -20.61 2.79 12.61
CA ILE A 132 -21.30 4.09 12.67
C ILE A 132 -21.86 4.47 11.29
N ILE A 133 -21.08 4.30 10.21
CA ILE A 133 -21.53 4.61 8.85
C ILE A 133 -22.70 3.70 8.45
N ARG A 134 -22.59 2.39 8.67
CA ARG A 134 -23.65 1.42 8.34
C ARG A 134 -24.93 1.65 9.14
N TRP A 135 -24.82 2.10 10.39
CA TRP A 135 -26.00 2.42 11.21
C TRP A 135 -26.75 3.68 10.76
N ASN A 136 -26.08 4.59 10.05
CA ASN A 136 -26.60 5.93 9.74
C ASN A 136 -26.73 6.22 8.24
N THR A 137 -26.40 5.26 7.37
CA THR A 137 -26.44 5.41 5.92
C THR A 137 -26.88 4.11 5.25
N ASP A 138 -27.26 4.18 3.97
CA ASP A 138 -27.60 2.99 3.18
C ASP A 138 -26.38 2.34 2.52
N VAL A 139 -25.15 2.76 2.85
CA VAL A 139 -23.91 2.21 2.28
C VAL A 139 -23.75 0.74 2.69
N GLN A 140 -23.75 -0.15 1.69
CA GLN A 140 -23.61 -1.60 1.90
C GLN A 140 -22.18 -2.10 1.70
N ASN A 141 -21.43 -1.47 0.78
CA ASN A 141 -20.08 -1.89 0.40
C ASN A 141 -19.06 -0.91 0.98
N ILE A 142 -18.55 -1.21 2.17
CA ILE A 142 -17.52 -0.43 2.87
C ILE A 142 -16.61 -1.39 3.62
N GLN A 143 -15.29 -1.12 3.64
CA GLN A 143 -14.35 -1.93 4.41
C GLN A 143 -14.61 -1.81 5.92
N ASP A 144 -14.20 -2.82 6.69
CA ASP A 144 -14.41 -2.85 8.14
C ASP A 144 -13.55 -1.83 8.89
N ASN A 145 -12.33 -1.58 8.41
CA ASN A 145 -11.47 -0.54 8.94
C ASN A 145 -11.31 0.63 7.95
N VAL A 146 -12.21 1.59 8.04
CA VAL A 146 -12.27 2.76 7.13
C VAL A 146 -11.11 3.76 7.28
N PHE A 147 -10.23 3.58 8.27
CA PHE A 147 -9.04 4.41 8.40
C PHE A 147 -7.91 3.99 7.46
N PHE A 148 -7.99 2.77 6.92
CA PHE A 148 -7.02 2.25 5.97
C PHE A 148 -7.74 1.93 4.67
N GLU A 149 -7.13 2.35 3.57
CA GLU A 149 -7.48 1.87 2.25
C GLU A 149 -6.56 0.69 1.95
N GLU A 150 -7.07 -0.30 1.21
CA GLU A 150 -6.21 -1.32 0.65
C GLU A 150 -5.12 -0.62 -0.17
N SER A 151 -3.86 -0.92 0.10
CA SER A 151 -2.78 -0.40 -0.73
C SER A 151 -2.74 -1.23 -2.00
N VAL A 152 -3.52 -0.80 -2.98
CA VAL A 152 -3.70 -1.49 -4.25
C VAL A 152 -2.67 -1.00 -5.25
N LEU A 153 -1.79 -1.89 -5.70
CA LEU A 153 -0.95 -1.64 -6.85
C LEU A 153 -1.75 -1.96 -8.12
N ILE A 154 -2.28 -0.92 -8.77
CA ILE A 154 -2.96 -1.05 -10.07
C ILE A 154 -1.95 -0.84 -11.19
N LEU A 155 -1.87 -1.79 -12.13
CA LEU A 155 -1.06 -1.67 -13.33
C LEU A 155 -1.89 -2.01 -14.57
N GLU A 156 -1.98 -1.05 -15.47
CA GLU A 156 -2.51 -1.29 -16.82
C GLU A 156 -1.39 -1.85 -17.71
N ALA A 157 -1.77 -2.66 -18.69
CA ALA A 157 -0.86 -3.26 -19.65
C ALA A 157 0.00 -2.14 -20.30
N PRO A 158 1.35 -2.24 -20.23
CA PRO A 158 2.23 -1.19 -20.73
C PRO A 158 2.15 -1.00 -22.26
N GLU A 159 1.73 -2.05 -22.96
CA GLU A 159 1.60 -2.11 -24.41
C GLU A 159 0.55 -3.17 -24.80
N ALA A 160 0.16 -3.20 -26.07
CA ALA A 160 -0.70 -4.26 -26.60
C ALA A 160 0.08 -5.58 -26.69
N GLY A 161 -0.48 -6.66 -26.13
CA GLY A 161 0.16 -7.97 -26.10
C GLY A 161 1.30 -8.05 -25.09
N ALA A 162 1.14 -7.34 -23.97
CA ALA A 162 2.09 -7.24 -22.90
C ALA A 162 2.40 -8.61 -22.29
N ASN A 163 3.69 -8.87 -22.09
CA ASN A 163 4.16 -10.04 -21.35
C ASN A 163 4.79 -9.58 -20.04
N VAL A 164 4.06 -9.74 -18.93
CA VAL A 164 4.44 -9.18 -17.63
C VAL A 164 4.68 -10.30 -16.61
N SER A 165 5.70 -10.14 -15.77
CA SER A 165 5.93 -11.00 -14.61
C SER A 165 5.68 -10.23 -13.31
N VAL A 166 4.91 -10.83 -12.40
CA VAL A 166 4.75 -10.35 -11.03
C VAL A 166 5.50 -11.29 -10.08
N PHE A 167 6.43 -10.71 -9.33
CA PHE A 167 7.19 -11.39 -8.29
C PHE A 167 6.72 -10.88 -6.93
N VAL A 168 6.13 -11.77 -6.13
CA VAL A 168 5.78 -11.48 -4.75
C VAL A 168 6.82 -12.14 -3.86
N THR A 169 7.56 -11.31 -3.13
CA THR A 169 8.61 -11.74 -2.19
C THR A 169 8.34 -11.17 -0.81
N GLN A 170 9.16 -11.57 0.15
CA GLN A 170 9.13 -11.09 1.55
C GLN A 170 9.34 -9.60 1.74
N ASN A 171 9.99 -8.97 0.77
CA ASN A 171 10.43 -7.58 0.91
C ASN A 171 9.76 -6.69 -0.12
N PHE A 172 9.48 -7.23 -1.32
CA PHE A 172 9.00 -6.45 -2.44
C PHE A 172 7.95 -7.19 -3.26
N VAL A 173 7.02 -6.40 -3.77
CA VAL A 173 6.21 -6.74 -4.95
C VAL A 173 6.88 -6.06 -6.14
N THR A 174 7.34 -6.85 -7.11
CA THR A 174 8.01 -6.35 -8.32
C THR A 174 7.26 -6.77 -9.56
N VAL A 175 7.05 -5.83 -10.48
CA VAL A 175 6.42 -6.09 -11.77
C VAL A 175 7.38 -5.74 -12.88
N VAL A 176 7.59 -6.66 -13.82
CA VAL A 176 8.60 -6.60 -14.88
C VAL A 176 7.95 -6.81 -16.23
N ASN A 177 8.28 -5.98 -17.20
CA ASN A 177 8.00 -6.23 -18.61
C ASN A 177 9.05 -7.24 -19.13
N ASN A 178 8.60 -8.42 -19.56
CA ASN A 178 9.48 -9.50 -20.02
C ASN A 178 10.04 -9.26 -21.42
N ASP A 179 9.40 -8.41 -22.24
CA ASP A 179 9.81 -8.14 -23.61
C ASP A 179 11.07 -7.26 -23.68
N ASN A 180 11.23 -6.37 -22.70
CA ASN A 180 12.37 -5.45 -22.60
C ASN A 180 13.17 -5.55 -21.29
N GLY A 181 12.70 -6.31 -20.31
CA GLY A 181 13.35 -6.50 -19.00
C GLY A 181 13.22 -5.32 -18.04
N GLN A 182 12.38 -4.33 -18.35
CA GLN A 182 12.18 -3.14 -17.52
C GLN A 182 11.36 -3.47 -16.28
N ILE A 183 11.81 -2.99 -15.11
CA ILE A 183 10.98 -2.96 -13.90
C ILE A 183 9.93 -1.86 -14.07
N ILE A 184 8.66 -2.26 -14.17
CA ILE A 184 7.51 -1.36 -14.25
C ILE A 184 7.24 -0.75 -12.88
N SER A 185 7.22 -1.58 -11.84
CA SER A 185 7.00 -1.15 -10.46
C SER A 185 7.75 -2.05 -9.49
N ARG A 186 8.19 -1.46 -8.38
CA ARG A 186 8.77 -2.17 -7.24
C ARG A 186 8.39 -1.44 -5.97
N GLN A 187 7.55 -2.06 -5.15
CA GLN A 187 7.05 -1.51 -3.90
C GLN A 187 7.41 -2.44 -2.74
N SER A 188 7.50 -1.91 -1.53
CA SER A 188 7.63 -2.75 -0.33
C SER A 188 6.43 -3.68 -0.22
N GLN A 189 6.62 -4.92 0.25
CA GLN A 189 5.48 -5.82 0.49
C GLN A 189 4.52 -5.25 1.53
N ASP A 190 5.04 -4.55 2.55
CA ASP A 190 4.24 -3.94 3.62
C ASP A 190 3.34 -2.80 3.11
N GLU A 191 3.59 -2.30 1.90
CA GLU A 191 2.86 -1.21 1.25
C GLU A 191 1.92 -1.70 0.14
N VAL A 192 1.77 -3.01 -0.05
CA VAL A 192 0.90 -3.57 -1.10
C VAL A 192 0.07 -4.70 -0.51
N SER A 193 -1.23 -4.47 -0.35
CA SER A 193 -2.19 -5.48 0.11
C SER A 193 -2.84 -6.24 -1.05
N ARG A 194 -2.93 -5.63 -2.24
CA ARG A 194 -3.49 -6.23 -3.46
C ARG A 194 -2.72 -5.74 -4.68
N VAL A 195 -2.57 -6.59 -5.69
CA VAL A 195 -2.15 -6.19 -7.04
C VAL A 195 -3.31 -6.37 -7.99
N ILE A 196 -3.64 -5.34 -8.77
CA ILE A 196 -4.60 -5.43 -9.87
C ILE A 196 -3.82 -5.24 -11.17
N LEU A 197 -3.88 -6.21 -12.07
CA LEU A 197 -3.37 -6.07 -13.43
C LEU A 197 -4.54 -6.01 -14.41
N VAL A 198 -4.47 -5.06 -15.33
CA VAL A 198 -5.48 -4.87 -16.37
C VAL A 198 -4.80 -5.05 -17.73
N GLY A 199 -5.29 -5.99 -18.52
CA GLY A 199 -4.88 -6.29 -19.88
C GLY A 199 -5.23 -5.19 -20.86
N SER A 200 -4.85 -5.42 -22.11
CA SER A 200 -5.01 -4.53 -23.25
C SER A 200 -6.19 -5.00 -24.11
N ASN A 201 -7.03 -4.09 -24.60
CA ASN A 201 -8.21 -4.48 -25.38
C ASN A 201 -7.94 -4.96 -26.82
N THR A 202 -6.68 -5.12 -27.22
CA THR A 202 -6.33 -5.20 -28.66
C THR A 202 -5.43 -6.37 -29.03
N SER A 203 -4.82 -7.06 -28.07
CA SER A 203 -3.88 -8.14 -28.33
C SER A 203 -3.77 -9.03 -27.09
N ALA A 204 -3.59 -10.33 -27.31
CA ALA A 204 -3.41 -11.31 -26.25
C ALA A 204 -2.22 -10.96 -25.35
N ASP A 205 -2.50 -10.72 -24.08
CA ASP A 205 -1.54 -10.46 -23.03
C ASP A 205 -1.16 -11.75 -22.30
N THR A 206 -0.01 -11.71 -21.64
CA THR A 206 0.48 -12.82 -20.84
C THR A 206 0.94 -12.32 -19.48
N VAL A 207 0.32 -12.85 -18.44
CA VAL A 207 0.69 -12.55 -17.04
C VAL A 207 1.35 -13.77 -16.43
N ASN A 208 2.54 -13.59 -15.87
CA ASN A 208 3.35 -14.63 -15.24
C ASN A 208 3.43 -14.35 -13.73
N LEU A 209 2.83 -15.21 -12.90
CA LEU A 209 2.79 -15.02 -11.45
C LEU A 209 3.78 -15.96 -10.75
N PHE A 210 4.74 -15.36 -10.06
CA PHE A 210 5.74 -16.04 -9.25
C PHE A 210 5.46 -15.79 -7.76
N MET A 211 4.55 -16.59 -7.20
CA MET A 211 4.04 -16.39 -5.82
C MET A 211 4.40 -17.53 -4.86
N ALA A 212 4.84 -18.67 -5.38
CA ALA A 212 5.06 -19.89 -4.61
C ALA A 212 6.44 -19.99 -3.92
N ASN A 213 7.35 -19.03 -4.15
CA ASN A 213 8.73 -19.04 -3.63
C ASN A 213 8.84 -18.77 -2.11
N GLY A 214 7.75 -18.97 -1.36
CA GLY A 214 7.77 -19.28 0.06
C GLY A 214 8.05 -18.13 1.01
N GLN A 215 8.04 -16.86 0.59
CA GLN A 215 8.40 -15.77 1.49
C GLN A 215 7.52 -14.51 1.40
N GLY A 216 6.58 -14.37 0.46
CA GLY A 216 5.66 -13.23 0.43
C GLY A 216 4.25 -13.66 0.05
N SER A 217 3.25 -13.08 0.71
CA SER A 217 1.82 -13.23 0.38
C SER A 217 1.18 -11.86 0.40
N LEU A 218 0.20 -11.65 -0.47
CA LEU A 218 -0.63 -10.44 -0.43
C LEU A 218 -1.88 -10.75 0.39
N GLU A 219 -2.22 -9.89 1.34
CA GLU A 219 -3.38 -10.06 2.22
C GLU A 219 -4.67 -10.28 1.41
N HIS A 220 -4.80 -9.58 0.28
CA HIS A 220 -5.95 -9.65 -0.61
C HIS A 220 -5.61 -10.18 -2.01
N GLY A 221 -4.49 -10.90 -2.15
CA GLY A 221 -4.13 -11.61 -3.38
C GLY A 221 -3.82 -10.73 -4.60
N ILE A 222 -3.96 -11.35 -5.78
CA ILE A 222 -3.81 -10.69 -7.09
C ILE A 222 -5.13 -10.78 -7.84
N GLU A 223 -5.51 -9.71 -8.52
CA GLU A 223 -6.67 -9.64 -9.39
C GLU A 223 -6.24 -9.31 -10.82
N LEU A 224 -6.74 -10.06 -11.79
CA LEU A 224 -6.35 -9.95 -13.20
C LEU A 224 -7.57 -9.77 -14.09
N TYR A 225 -7.51 -8.81 -14.99
CA TYR A 225 -8.56 -8.57 -15.98
C TYR A 225 -7.96 -8.66 -17.38
N GLY A 226 -8.20 -9.72 -18.15
CA GLY A 226 -7.69 -9.84 -19.52
C GLY A 226 -8.30 -8.81 -20.48
N CYS A 227 -9.55 -8.41 -20.23
CA CYS A 227 -10.34 -7.48 -21.04
C CYS A 227 -10.77 -8.08 -22.40
N ASP A 228 -10.98 -7.25 -23.44
CA ASP A 228 -11.67 -7.66 -24.68
C ASP A 228 -10.76 -8.38 -25.71
N SER A 229 -9.48 -8.62 -25.38
CA SER A 229 -8.61 -9.45 -26.22
C SER A 229 -9.05 -10.91 -26.21
N ALA A 230 -8.74 -11.62 -27.29
CA ALA A 230 -8.84 -13.07 -27.30
C ALA A 230 -7.45 -13.65 -27.07
N ASP A 231 -7.40 -14.80 -26.39
CA ASP A 231 -6.22 -15.63 -26.15
C ASP A 231 -5.31 -15.11 -25.02
N ASP A 232 -5.86 -14.41 -24.03
CA ASP A 232 -5.13 -13.96 -22.84
C ASP A 232 -4.68 -15.17 -21.99
N VAL A 233 -3.43 -15.10 -21.51
CA VAL A 233 -2.78 -16.22 -20.80
C VAL A 233 -2.36 -15.83 -19.38
N LEU A 234 -2.88 -16.57 -18.40
CA LEU A 234 -2.38 -16.55 -17.03
C LEU A 234 -1.43 -17.72 -16.80
N ARG A 235 -0.19 -17.45 -16.42
CA ARG A 235 0.78 -18.48 -16.00
C ARG A 235 1.01 -18.43 -14.50
N LEU A 236 0.80 -19.55 -13.82
CA LEU A 236 1.09 -19.73 -12.40
C LEU A 236 2.35 -20.58 -12.22
N TYR A 237 3.34 -20.03 -11.52
CA TYR A 237 4.62 -20.71 -11.27
C TYR A 237 4.70 -21.22 -9.83
N GLY A 238 5.02 -22.51 -9.70
CA GLY A 238 5.42 -23.13 -8.44
C GLY A 238 6.78 -22.64 -7.96
N GLY A 239 7.12 -22.97 -6.71
CA GLY A 239 8.42 -22.76 -6.11
C GLY A 239 9.33 -23.98 -6.30
N LEU A 240 10.44 -24.02 -5.57
CA LEU A 240 11.34 -25.19 -5.58
C LEU A 240 10.91 -26.30 -4.59
N GLY A 241 9.74 -26.14 -3.98
CA GLY A 241 9.21 -27.00 -2.92
C GLY A 241 7.98 -27.78 -3.36
N HIS A 242 7.22 -28.29 -2.40
CA HIS A 242 5.89 -28.85 -2.69
C HIS A 242 4.90 -27.72 -2.85
N ASP A 243 4.26 -27.63 -4.02
CA ASP A 243 3.25 -26.61 -4.28
C ASP A 243 1.85 -27.21 -4.46
N ASP A 244 0.87 -26.60 -3.82
CA ASP A 244 -0.55 -26.94 -3.98
C ASP A 244 -1.23 -25.87 -4.85
N PHE A 245 -1.72 -26.29 -6.02
CA PHE A 245 -2.49 -25.48 -6.95
C PHE A 245 -3.97 -25.86 -6.88
N VAL A 246 -4.86 -24.88 -6.79
CA VAL A 246 -6.31 -25.06 -6.85
C VAL A 246 -6.87 -24.12 -7.90
N ILE A 247 -7.55 -24.64 -8.92
CA ILE A 247 -8.11 -23.88 -10.03
C ILE A 247 -9.63 -24.03 -10.05
N GLY A 248 -10.33 -22.90 -10.07
CA GLY A 248 -11.79 -22.81 -10.17
C GLY A 248 -12.23 -21.79 -11.21
N ASN A 249 -13.53 -21.58 -11.32
CA ASN A 249 -14.09 -20.62 -12.28
C ASN A 249 -13.78 -19.17 -11.88
N GLY A 250 -12.81 -18.54 -12.55
CA GLY A 250 -12.36 -17.16 -12.30
C GLY A 250 -11.48 -17.02 -11.05
N THR A 251 -11.01 -18.14 -10.49
CA THR A 251 -10.16 -18.16 -9.30
C THR A 251 -9.05 -19.19 -9.44
N ALA A 252 -7.87 -18.89 -8.93
CA ALA A 252 -6.79 -19.85 -8.77
C ALA A 252 -6.02 -19.56 -7.48
N SER A 253 -5.31 -20.54 -6.95
CA SER A 253 -4.38 -20.30 -5.86
C SER A 253 -3.13 -21.17 -5.96
N VAL A 254 -2.03 -20.67 -5.38
CA VAL A 254 -0.79 -21.44 -5.19
C VAL A 254 -0.33 -21.30 -3.75
N ASN A 255 -0.31 -22.39 -2.98
CA ASN A 255 0.03 -22.39 -1.55
C ASN A 255 -0.79 -21.41 -0.70
N ASN A 256 -2.09 -21.27 -1.00
CA ASN A 256 -3.03 -20.29 -0.42
C ASN A 256 -2.77 -18.82 -0.78
N ASN A 257 -1.99 -18.55 -1.82
CA ASN A 257 -1.94 -17.23 -2.42
C ASN A 257 -3.00 -17.16 -3.51
N ASP A 258 -4.05 -16.38 -3.24
CA ASP A 258 -5.23 -16.32 -4.11
C ASP A 258 -5.02 -15.37 -5.29
N VAL A 259 -5.54 -15.79 -6.44
CA VAL A 259 -5.59 -15.07 -7.69
C VAL A 259 -7.03 -15.10 -8.19
N ILE A 260 -7.62 -13.92 -8.35
CA ILE A 260 -8.92 -13.76 -9.01
C ILE A 260 -8.64 -13.29 -10.43
N PHE A 261 -9.34 -13.84 -11.41
CA PHE A 261 -9.17 -13.42 -12.79
C PHE A 261 -10.48 -13.45 -13.57
N SER A 262 -10.60 -12.55 -14.55
CA SER A 262 -11.65 -12.56 -15.56
C SER A 262 -11.04 -12.42 -16.95
N ASP A 263 -11.79 -12.88 -17.95
CA ASP A 263 -11.46 -12.73 -19.37
C ASP A 263 -10.06 -13.29 -19.70
N ILE A 264 -9.76 -14.49 -19.17
CA ILE A 264 -8.56 -15.26 -19.47
C ILE A 264 -8.97 -16.53 -20.22
N GLU A 265 -8.45 -16.73 -21.43
CA GLU A 265 -8.77 -17.91 -22.24
C GLU A 265 -7.94 -19.14 -21.87
N SER A 266 -6.72 -18.95 -21.35
CA SER A 266 -5.86 -20.06 -20.95
C SER A 266 -5.13 -19.81 -19.63
N LEU A 267 -5.20 -20.80 -18.74
CA LEU A 267 -4.42 -20.85 -17.51
C LEU A 267 -3.36 -21.95 -17.63
N GLU A 268 -2.09 -21.56 -17.62
CA GLU A 268 -0.96 -22.49 -17.63
C GLU A 268 -0.34 -22.62 -16.24
N ILE A 269 -0.17 -23.86 -15.78
CA ILE A 269 0.52 -24.16 -14.53
C ILE A 269 1.92 -24.66 -14.86
N ALA A 270 2.94 -23.98 -14.34
CA ALA A 270 4.32 -24.41 -14.41
C ALA A 270 4.73 -25.02 -13.05
N THR A 271 4.62 -26.34 -12.96
CA THR A 271 5.18 -27.12 -11.84
C THR A 271 6.69 -27.19 -11.99
N LEU A 272 7.42 -26.87 -10.92
CA LEU A 272 8.89 -26.85 -10.92
C LEU A 272 9.44 -28.11 -10.23
N LEU A 273 10.22 -27.95 -9.15
CA LEU A 273 10.81 -29.07 -8.41
C LEU A 273 9.95 -29.35 -7.20
N GLY A 274 9.45 -30.56 -7.06
CA GLY A 274 8.57 -30.87 -5.94
C GLY A 274 7.73 -32.10 -6.18
N ARG A 275 6.91 -32.44 -5.19
CA ARG A 275 5.67 -33.19 -5.43
C ARG A 275 4.55 -32.19 -5.33
N ASP A 276 4.08 -31.72 -6.47
CA ASP A 276 3.07 -30.69 -6.55
C ASP A 276 1.70 -31.34 -6.70
N THR A 277 0.69 -30.70 -6.13
CA THR A 277 -0.72 -31.09 -6.28
C THR A 277 -1.39 -30.08 -7.19
N VAL A 278 -2.18 -30.54 -8.15
CA VAL A 278 -3.02 -29.67 -8.97
C VAL A 278 -4.45 -30.19 -8.89
N ASP A 279 -5.31 -29.39 -8.28
CA ASP A 279 -6.75 -29.60 -8.22
C ASP A 279 -7.44 -28.62 -9.19
N VAL A 280 -8.32 -29.15 -10.04
CA VAL A 280 -9.00 -28.38 -11.09
C VAL A 280 -10.48 -28.71 -11.04
N GLU A 281 -11.32 -27.70 -10.84
CA GLU A 281 -12.77 -27.86 -10.92
C GLU A 281 -13.22 -28.35 -12.31
N ASP A 282 -14.31 -29.11 -12.34
CA ASP A 282 -14.92 -29.56 -13.60
C ASP A 282 -15.61 -28.40 -14.34
N ASP A 283 -15.76 -28.53 -15.66
CA ASP A 283 -16.55 -27.63 -16.53
C ASP A 283 -16.12 -26.14 -16.54
N LEU A 284 -14.81 -25.88 -16.46
CA LEU A 284 -14.25 -24.53 -16.57
C LEU A 284 -14.46 -23.91 -17.98
N PRO A 285 -14.71 -22.58 -18.07
CA PRO A 285 -14.93 -21.90 -19.35
C PRO A 285 -13.64 -21.54 -20.13
N PHE A 286 -12.48 -21.99 -19.64
CA PHE A 286 -11.15 -21.71 -20.19
C PHE A 286 -10.28 -22.97 -20.15
N ASP A 287 -9.20 -22.98 -20.94
CA ASP A 287 -8.29 -24.11 -21.00
C ASP A 287 -7.29 -24.10 -19.84
N VAL A 288 -7.21 -25.19 -19.08
CA VAL A 288 -6.16 -25.41 -18.06
C VAL A 288 -5.07 -26.31 -18.61
N ILE A 289 -3.84 -25.79 -18.68
CA ILE A 289 -2.68 -26.51 -19.22
C ILE A 289 -1.64 -26.71 -18.13
N VAL A 290 -1.44 -27.95 -17.69
CA VAL A 290 -0.37 -28.28 -16.74
C VAL A 290 0.91 -28.65 -17.49
N ARG A 291 1.96 -27.87 -17.26
CA ARG A 291 3.31 -28.10 -17.81
C ARG A 291 4.27 -28.46 -16.69
N PHE A 292 5.06 -29.51 -16.92
CA PHE A 292 6.24 -29.81 -16.11
C PHE A 292 7.42 -29.05 -16.72
N TRP A 293 8.00 -28.11 -15.98
CA TRP A 293 9.15 -27.36 -16.49
C TRP A 293 10.41 -28.24 -16.49
N ASN A 294 10.62 -28.98 -17.59
CA ASN A 294 11.92 -29.58 -17.86
C ASN A 294 12.85 -28.48 -18.40
N ASN A 295 13.69 -27.93 -17.52
CA ASN A 295 14.81 -27.02 -17.78
C ASN A 295 15.27 -26.95 -19.27
N PRO A 296 15.11 -25.82 -19.98
CA PRO A 296 15.67 -25.64 -21.33
C PRO A 296 17.15 -25.28 -21.35
N LEU A 297 17.82 -25.14 -20.19
CA LEU A 297 19.27 -24.96 -20.11
C LEU A 297 19.97 -26.33 -19.98
N GLY A 298 20.11 -26.98 -21.14
CA GLY A 298 21.22 -27.87 -21.47
C GLY A 298 22.10 -27.18 -22.51
#